data_AF-A0A434GGI2-F1
#
_entry.id   AF-A0A434GGI2-F1
#
_cell.length_a   1.000
_cell.length_b   1.000
_cell.length_c   1.000
_cell.angle_alpha   90.00
_cell.angle_beta   90.00
_cell.angle_gamma   90.00
#
_symmetry.space_group_name_H-M   'P 1'
#
loop_
_entity.id
_entity.type
_entity.pdbx_description
1 polymer ?
#
loop_
_entity_poly.entity_id
_entity_poly.type
_entity_poly.pdbx_seq_one_letter_code
_entity_poly.pdbx_strand_id
1 'polypeptide(L)'
;TNSGALYVGSSGTATLNVEDGGAVSNTDGYIGVFASSTGTATVTGAGSTWTSSLDLTVNGTLNVAAGGAVTNKQGFIGNGSDFSGTATVTGTGSTWTNSGELYVGFNGGATLSVEDGGAVSNTNGYIGTFASFTGTATATVTGADSTWTNSGELYVGRSGTGTLNVEDGGAVTNTDGYIGVFASSTGTAT
;
A
#
# COMPACT_ATOMS: atom_id res chain seq x y z
N THR A 1 -9.92 -17.83 9.55
CA THR A 1 -11.08 -16.93 9.34
C THR A 1 -11.38 -16.20 10.63
N ASN A 2 -11.15 -14.89 10.68
CA ASN A 2 -11.58 -14.00 11.75
C ASN A 2 -12.80 -13.22 11.24
N SER A 3 -13.89 -13.16 11.99
CA SER A 3 -15.08 -12.38 11.61
C SER A 3 -15.00 -10.91 12.03
N GLY A 4 -13.95 -10.53 12.77
CA GLY A 4 -13.66 -9.17 13.20
C GLY A 4 -12.34 -8.66 12.65
N ALA A 5 -11.85 -7.57 13.24
CA ALA A 5 -10.58 -6.98 12.89
C ALA A 5 -9.39 -7.87 13.30
N LEU A 6 -8.32 -7.84 12.51
CA LEU A 6 -7.02 -8.41 12.82
C LEU A 6 -6.02 -7.28 13.07
N TYR A 7 -5.31 -7.34 14.19
CA TYR A 7 -4.32 -6.35 14.58
C TYR A 7 -2.93 -6.99 14.67
N VAL A 8 -2.02 -6.56 13.81
CA VAL A 8 -0.60 -6.91 13.83
C VAL A 8 0.15 -5.75 14.49
N GLY A 9 0.46 -5.89 15.78
CA GLY A 9 1.15 -4.87 16.56
C GLY A 9 0.20 -3.76 16.99
N SER A 10 -0.60 -4.02 18.04
CA SER A 10 -1.53 -3.03 18.57
C SER A 10 -0.79 -1.95 19.38
N SER A 11 -0.29 -2.28 20.57
CA SER A 11 0.47 -1.38 21.46
C SER A 11 1.94 -1.75 21.61
N GLY A 12 2.38 -2.82 20.94
CA GLY A 12 3.74 -3.32 20.99
C GLY A 12 4.19 -3.89 19.66
N THR A 13 5.22 -4.72 19.67
CA THR A 13 5.75 -5.38 18.47
C THR A 13 4.98 -6.67 18.17
N ALA A 14 4.55 -6.87 16.93
CA ALA A 14 4.04 -8.16 16.49
C ALA A 14 4.39 -8.46 15.04
N THR A 15 4.48 -9.74 14.73
CA THR A 15 4.73 -10.25 13.38
C THR A 15 3.59 -11.19 12.98
N LEU A 16 3.11 -11.03 11.75
CA LEU A 16 2.25 -11.98 11.06
C LEU A 16 3.00 -12.55 9.87
N ASN A 17 3.17 -13.88 9.83
CA ASN A 17 3.72 -14.56 8.66
C ASN A 17 2.65 -15.48 8.07
N VAL A 18 2.40 -15.33 6.77
CA VAL A 18 1.53 -16.21 5.97
C VAL A 18 2.40 -16.83 4.90
N GLU A 19 2.72 -18.10 5.09
CA GLU A 19 3.73 -18.85 4.34
C GLU A 19 3.16 -20.21 3.91
N ASP A 20 3.86 -20.90 2.99
CA ASP A 20 3.58 -22.29 2.58
C ASP A 20 2.12 -22.56 2.16
N GLY A 21 1.48 -21.62 1.46
CA GLY A 21 0.08 -21.75 1.04
C GLY A 21 -0.94 -21.43 2.13
N GLY A 22 -0.50 -20.82 3.23
CA GLY A 22 -1.36 -20.40 4.34
C GLY A 22 -2.40 -19.37 3.91
N ALA A 23 -3.53 -19.33 4.61
CA ALA A 23 -4.61 -18.39 4.33
C ALA A 23 -5.08 -17.68 5.60
N VAL A 24 -5.06 -16.35 5.58
CA VAL A 24 -5.58 -15.48 6.64
C VAL A 24 -6.74 -14.67 6.09
N SER A 25 -7.80 -14.53 6.89
CA SER A 25 -8.91 -13.65 6.56
C SER A 25 -9.49 -12.95 7.77
N ASN A 26 -9.93 -11.71 7.57
CA ASN A 26 -10.55 -10.84 8.57
C ASN A 26 -11.52 -9.84 7.93
N THR A 27 -12.22 -9.06 8.75
CA THR A 27 -13.02 -7.93 8.26
C THR A 27 -12.11 -6.74 7.93
N ASP A 28 -11.41 -6.21 8.94
CA ASP A 28 -10.45 -5.11 8.80
C ASP A 28 -9.06 -5.54 9.26
N GLY A 29 -8.03 -5.20 8.50
CA GLY A 29 -6.64 -5.49 8.81
C GLY A 29 -5.91 -4.23 9.26
N TYR A 30 -5.17 -4.32 10.36
CA TYR A 30 -4.36 -3.22 10.87
C TYR A 30 -2.94 -3.71 11.17
N ILE A 31 -1.95 -3.02 10.63
CA ILE A 31 -0.53 -3.23 10.92
C ILE A 31 0.00 -1.96 11.58
N GLY A 32 0.40 -2.02 12.86
CA GLY A 32 0.86 -0.86 13.63
C GLY A 32 -0.26 0.09 14.04
N VAL A 33 -0.98 -0.20 15.13
CA VAL A 33 -2.21 0.56 15.50
C VAL A 33 -1.91 1.86 16.24
N PHE A 34 -0.88 1.88 17.10
CA PHE A 34 -0.50 3.07 17.87
C PHE A 34 0.88 3.58 17.42
N ALA A 35 1.13 4.89 17.57
CA ALA A 35 2.31 5.56 16.99
C ALA A 35 3.68 5.00 17.46
N SER A 36 3.71 4.25 18.57
CA SER A 36 4.89 3.56 19.09
C SER A 36 4.88 2.04 18.89
N SER A 37 3.87 1.50 18.19
CA SER A 37 3.76 0.07 17.92
C SER A 37 4.55 -0.30 16.66
N THR A 38 4.95 -1.57 16.57
CA THR A 38 5.64 -2.08 15.39
C THR A 38 4.90 -3.31 14.91
N GLY A 39 4.09 -3.15 13.88
CA GLY A 39 3.48 -4.27 13.16
C GLY A 39 4.29 -4.63 11.93
N THR A 40 4.58 -5.91 11.74
CA THR A 40 5.13 -6.43 10.48
C THR A 40 4.28 -7.59 9.99
N ALA A 41 3.78 -7.52 8.77
CA ALA A 41 3.12 -8.65 8.12
C ALA A 41 3.87 -9.07 6.86
N THR A 42 4.12 -10.36 6.71
CA THR A 42 4.73 -10.98 5.53
C THR A 42 3.76 -12.01 4.96
N VAL A 43 3.43 -11.87 3.68
CA VAL A 43 2.67 -12.86 2.91
C VAL A 43 3.56 -13.34 1.78
N THR A 44 4.07 -14.56 1.88
CA THR A 44 5.09 -15.07 0.96
C THR A 44 4.88 -16.53 0.57
N GLY A 45 5.32 -16.88 -0.63
CA GLY A 45 5.16 -18.21 -1.21
C GLY A 45 3.86 -18.35 -2.00
N ALA A 46 3.93 -19.11 -3.10
CA ALA A 46 2.79 -19.35 -3.98
C ALA A 46 1.61 -19.96 -3.21
N GLY A 47 0.44 -19.34 -3.36
CA GLY A 47 -0.80 -19.77 -2.70
C GLY A 47 -0.99 -19.19 -1.29
N SER A 48 0.00 -18.50 -0.72
CA SER A 48 -0.16 -17.79 0.54
C SER A 48 -1.05 -16.56 0.35
N THR A 49 -2.10 -16.44 1.16
CA THR A 49 -3.14 -15.41 0.98
C THR A 49 -3.50 -14.68 2.26
N TRP A 50 -3.69 -13.36 2.16
CA TRP A 50 -4.35 -12.57 3.18
C TRP A 50 -5.52 -11.77 2.57
N THR A 51 -6.73 -12.01 3.06
CA THR A 51 -7.95 -11.32 2.64
C THR A 51 -8.58 -10.53 3.78
N SER A 52 -8.61 -9.21 3.67
CA SER A 52 -9.51 -8.35 4.45
C SER A 52 -10.78 -8.10 3.63
N SER A 53 -11.98 -8.32 4.19
CA SER A 53 -13.21 -8.05 3.42
C SER A 53 -13.52 -6.56 3.27
N LEU A 54 -12.98 -5.74 4.17
CA LEU A 54 -13.01 -4.27 4.15
C LEU A 54 -11.58 -3.74 4.05
N ASP A 55 -11.13 -2.97 5.03
CA ASP A 55 -9.94 -2.13 4.85
C ASP A 55 -8.66 -2.85 5.30
N LEU A 56 -7.54 -2.45 4.70
CA LEU A 56 -6.21 -2.79 5.20
C LEU A 56 -5.43 -1.50 5.44
N THR A 57 -5.13 -1.24 6.72
CA THR A 57 -4.32 -0.11 7.16
C THR A 57 -2.91 -0.56 7.51
N VAL A 58 -1.92 0.02 6.82
CA VAL A 58 -0.49 -0.24 6.98
C VAL A 58 0.17 1.00 7.57
N ASN A 59 0.30 1.01 8.90
CA ASN A 59 1.05 2.00 9.70
C ASN A 59 2.32 1.37 10.32
N GLY A 60 2.69 0.18 9.82
CA GLY A 60 3.94 -0.52 10.05
C GLY A 60 4.48 -1.03 8.72
N THR A 61 4.85 -2.31 8.64
CA THR A 61 5.42 -2.91 7.43
C THR A 61 4.55 -4.03 6.87
N LEU A 62 4.24 -3.96 5.58
CA LEU A 62 3.64 -5.04 4.80
C LEU A 62 4.61 -5.51 3.71
N ASN A 63 4.93 -6.81 3.69
CA ASN A 63 5.72 -7.43 2.64
C ASN A 63 4.90 -8.50 1.93
N VAL A 64 4.74 -8.39 0.61
CA VAL A 64 4.10 -9.39 -0.24
C VAL A 64 5.15 -9.90 -1.23
N ALA A 65 5.52 -11.17 -1.13
CA ALA A 65 6.69 -11.69 -1.82
C ALA A 65 6.48 -13.10 -2.39
N ALA A 66 7.36 -13.50 -3.32
CA ALA A 66 7.46 -14.88 -3.84
C ALA A 66 6.13 -15.56 -4.20
N GLY A 67 5.19 -14.83 -4.83
CA GLY A 67 3.89 -15.36 -5.24
C GLY A 67 2.77 -15.27 -4.19
N GLY A 68 3.00 -14.56 -3.09
CA GLY A 68 1.97 -14.27 -2.09
C GLY A 68 0.92 -13.27 -2.61
N ALA A 69 -0.29 -13.32 -2.06
CA ALA A 69 -1.40 -12.46 -2.48
C ALA A 69 -2.12 -11.80 -1.30
N VAL A 70 -2.28 -10.48 -1.39
CA VAL A 70 -3.06 -9.67 -0.45
C VAL A 70 -4.27 -9.07 -1.16
N THR A 71 -5.44 -9.15 -0.54
CA THR A 71 -6.70 -8.62 -1.08
C THR A 71 -7.47 -7.85 -0.02
N ASN A 72 -7.99 -6.69 -0.40
CA ASN A 72 -8.85 -5.89 0.46
C ASN A 72 -9.77 -4.97 -0.35
N LYS A 73 -10.65 -4.24 0.33
CA LYS A 73 -11.50 -3.20 -0.28
C LYS A 73 -10.72 -1.91 -0.46
N GLN A 74 -10.41 -1.19 0.62
CA GLN A 74 -9.61 0.05 0.56
C GLN A 74 -8.27 -0.16 1.27
N GLY A 75 -7.20 0.30 0.64
CA GLY A 75 -5.84 0.21 1.16
C GLY A 75 -5.36 1.56 1.65
N PHE A 76 -4.75 1.59 2.82
CA PHE A 76 -4.15 2.79 3.39
C PHE A 76 -2.72 2.50 3.86
N ILE A 77 -1.76 3.30 3.40
CA ILE A 77 -0.38 3.30 3.92
C ILE A 77 -0.16 4.66 4.58
N GLY A 78 0.24 4.67 5.86
CA GLY A 78 0.40 5.92 6.61
C GLY A 78 -0.94 6.63 6.82
N ASN A 79 -1.84 6.00 7.57
CA ASN A 79 -3.15 6.53 7.95
C ASN A 79 -3.07 7.28 9.30
N GLY A 80 -2.75 8.58 9.23
CA GLY A 80 -2.74 9.53 10.34
C GLY A 80 -1.41 10.28 10.50
N SER A 81 -1.44 11.48 11.05
CA SER A 81 -0.31 12.42 11.09
C SER A 81 0.95 11.89 11.78
N ASP A 82 0.75 11.04 12.78
CA ASP A 82 1.83 10.51 13.63
C ASP A 82 2.25 9.09 13.19
N PHE A 83 1.73 8.62 12.05
CA PHE A 83 1.98 7.27 11.55
C PHE A 83 2.83 7.31 10.28
N SER A 84 3.63 6.26 10.12
CA SER A 84 4.37 5.97 8.89
C SER A 84 4.16 4.53 8.48
N GLY A 85 3.83 4.28 7.22
CA GLY A 85 3.65 2.94 6.68
C GLY A 85 4.62 2.63 5.55
N THR A 86 5.00 1.35 5.45
CA THR A 86 5.77 0.83 4.31
C THR A 86 5.10 -0.41 3.77
N ALA A 87 4.89 -0.47 2.47
CA ALA A 87 4.44 -1.67 1.78
C ALA A 87 5.38 -2.01 0.61
N THR A 88 5.79 -3.26 0.51
CA THR A 88 6.57 -3.79 -0.61
C THR A 88 5.83 -4.96 -1.24
N VAL A 89 5.66 -4.91 -2.56
CA VAL A 89 5.15 -6.02 -3.38
C VAL A 89 6.24 -6.40 -4.36
N THR A 90 6.87 -7.55 -4.14
CA THR A 90 8.10 -7.96 -4.86
C THR A 90 8.03 -9.39 -5.37
N GLY A 91 8.61 -9.64 -6.54
CA GLY A 91 8.72 -10.98 -7.11
C GLY A 91 7.52 -11.35 -7.97
N THR A 92 7.79 -12.07 -9.06
CA THR A 92 6.78 -12.53 -10.01
C THR A 92 5.63 -13.27 -9.32
N GLY A 93 4.40 -12.85 -9.64
CA GLY A 93 3.17 -13.44 -9.10
C GLY A 93 2.76 -12.91 -7.73
N SER A 94 3.57 -12.08 -7.08
CA SER A 94 3.18 -11.38 -5.85
C SER A 94 2.18 -10.28 -6.18
N THR A 95 1.07 -10.24 -5.44
CA THR A 95 -0.02 -9.31 -5.75
C THR A 95 -0.59 -8.60 -4.52
N TRP A 96 -0.91 -7.31 -4.67
CA TRP A 96 -1.78 -6.60 -3.76
C TRP A 96 -2.95 -5.97 -4.53
N THR A 97 -4.15 -6.50 -4.30
CA THR A 97 -5.37 -6.09 -5.01
C THR A 97 -6.35 -5.41 -4.08
N ASN A 98 -6.67 -4.16 -4.38
CA ASN A 98 -7.71 -3.39 -3.72
C ASN A 98 -8.92 -3.34 -4.66
N SER A 99 -10.10 -3.78 -4.21
CA SER A 99 -11.32 -3.65 -5.03
C SER A 99 -11.88 -2.22 -5.07
N GLY A 100 -11.38 -1.35 -4.20
CA GLY A 100 -11.59 0.08 -4.16
C GLY A 100 -10.26 0.83 -4.22
N GLU A 101 -10.17 1.91 -3.46
CA GLU A 101 -9.09 2.89 -3.56
C GLU A 101 -7.81 2.46 -2.82
N LEU A 102 -6.66 2.97 -3.28
CA LEU A 102 -5.39 2.86 -2.58
C LEU A 102 -4.83 4.24 -2.26
N TYR A 103 -4.55 4.47 -0.98
CA TYR A 103 -3.96 5.70 -0.46
C TYR A 103 -2.53 5.44 0.03
N VAL A 104 -1.56 5.99 -0.69
CA VAL A 104 -0.15 6.07 -0.27
C VAL A 104 0.04 7.42 0.39
N GLY A 105 0.08 7.44 1.72
CA GLY A 105 0.15 8.66 2.51
C GLY A 105 -1.20 9.37 2.53
N PHE A 106 -2.15 8.78 3.26
CA PHE A 106 -3.46 9.41 3.49
C PHE A 106 -3.28 10.69 4.30
N ASN A 107 -2.69 10.58 5.49
CA ASN A 107 -2.35 11.74 6.33
C ASN A 107 -1.01 11.55 7.08
N GLY A 108 -0.28 10.48 6.80
CA GLY A 108 0.99 10.13 7.41
C GLY A 108 2.07 9.83 6.36
N GLY A 109 3.28 9.52 6.84
CA GLY A 109 4.39 9.15 5.96
C GLY A 109 4.12 7.81 5.29
N ALA A 110 4.47 7.67 4.02
CA ALA A 110 4.20 6.42 3.31
C ALA A 110 5.22 6.12 2.23
N THR A 111 5.59 4.85 2.17
CA THR A 111 6.39 4.29 1.08
C THR A 111 5.67 3.07 0.51
N LEU A 112 5.45 3.07 -0.80
CA LEU A 112 5.05 1.89 -1.57
C LEU A 112 6.15 1.53 -2.57
N SER A 113 6.63 0.30 -2.52
CA SER A 113 7.54 -0.25 -3.54
C SER A 113 6.88 -1.40 -4.27
N VAL A 114 6.87 -1.35 -5.60
CA VAL A 114 6.44 -2.44 -6.47
C VAL A 114 7.62 -2.79 -7.37
N GLU A 115 8.20 -3.97 -7.13
CA GLU A 115 9.51 -4.33 -7.68
C GLU A 115 9.59 -5.79 -8.13
N ASP A 116 10.61 -6.14 -8.91
CA ASP A 116 10.93 -7.50 -9.34
C ASP A 116 9.75 -8.32 -9.91
N GLY A 117 8.85 -7.68 -10.67
CA GLY A 117 7.67 -8.33 -11.26
C GLY A 117 6.45 -8.45 -10.33
N GLY A 118 6.45 -7.71 -9.22
CA GLY A 118 5.29 -7.56 -8.35
C GLY A 118 4.17 -6.73 -8.99
N ALA A 119 2.93 -6.94 -8.56
CA ALA A 119 1.77 -6.24 -9.12
C ALA A 119 0.83 -5.66 -8.06
N VAL A 120 0.45 -4.40 -8.23
CA VAL A 120 -0.55 -3.69 -7.43
C VAL A 120 -1.72 -3.28 -8.32
N SER A 121 -2.94 -3.44 -7.84
CA SER A 121 -4.13 -2.92 -8.53
C SER A 121 -5.18 -2.35 -7.59
N ASN A 122 -5.90 -1.35 -8.10
CA ASN A 122 -6.96 -0.64 -7.37
C ASN A 122 -7.89 0.12 -8.34
N THR A 123 -8.93 0.76 -7.79
CA THR A 123 -9.80 1.67 -8.56
C THR A 123 -9.11 3.02 -8.79
N ASN A 124 -9.07 3.87 -7.76
CA ASN A 124 -8.37 5.16 -7.79
C ASN A 124 -7.16 5.12 -6.88
N GLY A 125 -6.05 5.69 -7.34
CA GLY A 125 -4.79 5.78 -6.61
C GLY A 125 -4.52 7.20 -6.15
N TYR A 126 -4.02 7.34 -4.93
CA TYR A 126 -3.66 8.64 -4.38
C TYR A 126 -2.30 8.57 -3.69
N ILE A 127 -1.40 9.50 -4.01
CA ILE A 127 -0.11 9.67 -3.37
C ILE A 127 -0.08 11.07 -2.76
N GLY A 128 0.02 11.17 -1.42
CA GLY A 128 0.04 12.46 -0.73
C GLY A 128 -1.28 13.23 -0.82
N THR A 129 -2.28 12.78 -0.05
CA THR A 129 -3.68 13.20 -0.27
C THR A 129 -4.10 14.47 0.49
N PHE A 130 -3.65 14.65 1.74
CA PHE A 130 -4.15 15.71 2.64
C PHE A 130 -3.13 16.84 2.86
N ALA A 131 -3.64 18.08 2.93
CA ALA A 131 -2.85 19.31 3.02
C ALA A 131 -2.26 19.58 4.41
N SER A 132 -2.79 18.95 5.46
CA SER A 132 -2.34 19.13 6.85
C SER A 132 -1.03 18.41 7.17
N PHE A 133 -0.54 17.57 6.25
CA PHE A 133 0.65 16.74 6.46
C PHE A 133 1.89 17.36 5.83
N THR A 134 3.01 17.34 6.58
CA THR A 134 4.31 17.88 6.14
C THR A 134 5.32 16.81 5.73
N GLY A 135 5.01 15.52 5.91
CA GLY A 135 5.92 14.48 5.45
C GLY A 135 5.68 14.12 3.98
N THR A 136 6.41 13.11 3.53
CA THR A 136 6.44 12.70 2.12
C THR A 136 5.71 11.39 1.93
N ALA A 137 4.92 11.30 0.86
CA ALA A 137 4.36 10.06 0.37
C ALA A 137 5.03 9.70 -0.96
N THR A 138 5.62 8.52 -1.05
CA THR A 138 6.34 8.06 -2.24
C THR A 138 5.84 6.70 -2.67
N ALA A 139 5.57 6.54 -3.96
CA ALA A 139 5.42 5.25 -4.59
C ALA A 139 6.48 5.06 -5.67
N THR A 140 7.14 3.91 -5.68
CA THR A 140 8.11 3.53 -6.70
C THR A 140 7.64 2.24 -7.37
N VAL A 141 7.59 2.24 -8.70
CA VAL A 141 7.35 1.05 -9.51
C VAL A 141 8.58 0.83 -10.39
N THR A 142 9.34 -0.22 -10.11
CA THR A 142 10.67 -0.42 -10.70
C THR A 142 10.91 -1.87 -11.13
N GLY A 143 11.74 -2.06 -12.15
CA GLY A 143 12.04 -3.39 -12.69
C GLY A 143 11.02 -3.89 -13.71
N ALA A 144 11.48 -4.75 -14.61
CA ALA A 144 10.65 -5.35 -15.66
C ALA A 144 9.45 -6.10 -15.05
N ASP A 145 8.30 -5.98 -15.73
CA ASP A 145 7.02 -6.60 -15.35
C ASP A 145 6.43 -6.14 -14.00
N SER A 146 7.07 -5.21 -13.29
CA SER A 146 6.49 -4.57 -12.11
C SER A 146 5.39 -3.60 -12.53
N THR A 147 4.18 -3.75 -11.95
CA THR A 147 3.01 -2.98 -12.40
C THR A 147 2.20 -2.38 -11.27
N TRP A 148 1.73 -1.15 -11.49
CA TRP A 148 0.65 -0.55 -10.70
C TRP A 148 -0.49 -0.12 -11.63
N THR A 149 -1.63 -0.80 -11.53
CA THR A 149 -2.80 -0.57 -12.39
C THR A 149 -3.95 0.06 -11.62
N ASN A 150 -4.33 1.27 -12.01
CA ASN A 150 -5.53 1.95 -11.53
C ASN A 150 -6.60 1.84 -12.63
N SER A 151 -7.76 1.27 -12.31
CA SER A 151 -8.86 1.22 -13.29
C SER A 151 -9.58 2.55 -13.48
N GLY A 152 -9.37 3.50 -12.56
CA GLY A 152 -9.84 4.87 -12.59
C GLY A 152 -8.68 5.86 -12.56
N GLU A 153 -8.76 6.86 -11.69
CA GLU A 153 -7.86 8.01 -11.68
C GLU A 153 -6.61 7.79 -10.82
N LEU A 154 -5.52 8.48 -11.14
CA LEU A 154 -4.32 8.54 -10.32
C LEU A 154 -3.99 9.98 -9.96
N TYR A 155 -3.83 10.24 -8.66
CA TYR A 155 -3.47 11.55 -8.12
C TYR A 155 -2.10 11.51 -7.44
N VAL A 156 -1.20 12.39 -7.86
CA VAL A 156 0.14 12.56 -7.26
C VAL A 156 0.23 13.96 -6.68
N GLY A 157 0.26 14.07 -5.35
CA GLY A 157 0.18 15.35 -4.64
C GLY A 157 -1.18 16.01 -4.83
N ARG A 158 -2.27 15.39 -4.36
CA ARG A 158 -3.64 15.93 -4.53
C ARG A 158 -3.80 17.23 -3.73
N SER A 159 -3.67 17.16 -2.41
CA SER A 159 -3.66 18.32 -1.52
C SER A 159 -2.35 18.47 -0.74
N GLY A 160 -1.51 17.43 -0.73
CA GLY A 160 -0.24 17.40 -0.02
C GLY A 160 0.95 17.22 -0.97
N THR A 161 2.03 16.61 -0.46
CA THR A 161 3.22 16.27 -1.24
C THR A 161 3.23 14.80 -1.58
N GLY A 162 3.24 14.47 -2.87
CA GLY A 162 3.31 13.11 -3.38
C GLY A 162 4.36 12.95 -4.48
N THR A 163 5.05 11.82 -4.47
CA THR A 163 6.04 11.46 -5.49
C THR A 163 5.74 10.08 -6.06
N LEU A 164 5.73 9.98 -7.40
CA LEU A 164 5.69 8.74 -8.14
C LEU A 164 6.99 8.56 -8.92
N ASN A 165 7.67 7.44 -8.74
CA ASN A 165 8.83 7.09 -9.55
C ASN A 165 8.50 5.83 -10.38
N VAL A 166 8.68 5.89 -11.69
CA VAL A 166 8.53 4.75 -12.61
C VAL A 166 9.87 4.49 -13.28
N GLU A 167 10.55 3.45 -12.82
CA GLU A 167 11.97 3.23 -13.08
C GLU A 167 12.21 1.85 -13.72
N ASP A 168 13.37 1.65 -14.35
CA ASP A 168 13.91 0.35 -14.76
C ASP A 168 12.94 -0.65 -15.44
N GLY A 169 11.99 -0.13 -16.24
CA GLY A 169 11.01 -0.94 -16.97
C GLY A 169 9.70 -1.23 -16.23
N GLY A 170 9.49 -0.65 -15.05
CA GLY A 170 8.20 -0.65 -14.37
C GLY A 170 7.12 0.09 -15.15
N ALA A 171 5.85 -0.23 -14.87
CA ALA A 171 4.72 0.39 -15.57
C ALA A 171 3.60 0.80 -14.62
N VAL A 172 3.10 2.03 -14.81
CA VAL A 172 1.91 2.55 -14.13
C VAL A 172 0.85 2.89 -15.16
N THR A 173 -0.39 2.44 -14.92
CA THR A 173 -1.52 2.74 -15.81
C THR A 173 -2.71 3.26 -15.02
N ASN A 174 -3.45 4.17 -15.64
CA ASN A 174 -4.64 4.84 -15.11
C ASN A 174 -5.45 5.44 -16.27
N THR A 175 -6.70 5.82 -16.02
CA THR A 175 -7.56 6.50 -17.00
C THR A 175 -7.18 7.97 -17.15
N ASP A 176 -7.26 8.72 -16.05
CA ASP A 176 -6.84 10.12 -15.95
C ASP A 176 -5.80 10.31 -14.85
N GLY A 177 -4.78 11.12 -15.12
CA GLY A 177 -3.64 11.36 -14.22
C GLY A 177 -3.54 12.82 -13.82
N TYR A 178 -3.42 13.09 -12.52
CA TYR A 178 -3.37 14.44 -11.98
C TYR A 178 -2.13 14.61 -11.09
N ILE A 179 -1.36 15.67 -11.30
CA ILE A 179 -0.13 15.96 -10.56
C ILE A 179 -0.23 17.38 -10.00
N GLY A 180 -0.17 17.52 -8.66
CA GLY A 180 -0.24 18.83 -7.97
C GLY A 180 -1.59 19.53 -8.15
N VAL A 181 -2.67 18.99 -7.55
CA VAL A 181 -4.05 19.40 -7.89
C VAL A 181 -4.51 20.68 -7.19
N PHE A 182 -4.39 20.75 -5.87
CA PHE A 182 -4.87 21.90 -5.10
C PHE A 182 -3.76 22.93 -4.83
N ALA A 183 -4.16 24.14 -4.42
CA ALA A 183 -3.22 25.19 -4.06
C ALA A 183 -2.25 24.71 -2.97
N SER A 184 -0.96 25.02 -3.16
CA SER A 184 0.15 24.62 -2.27
C SER A 184 0.44 23.11 -2.19
N SER A 185 -0.22 22.27 -3.00
CA SER A 185 0.17 20.87 -3.16
C SER A 185 1.41 20.74 -4.05
N THR A 186 2.16 19.64 -3.90
CA THR A 186 3.30 19.33 -4.77
C THR A 186 3.20 17.89 -5.23
N GLY A 187 3.09 17.69 -6.54
CA GLY A 187 3.17 16.38 -7.17
C GLY A 187 4.44 16.28 -8.01
N THR A 188 5.15 15.17 -7.90
CA THR A 188 6.29 14.84 -8.76
C THR A 188 6.07 13.45 -9.36
N ALA A 189 6.26 13.32 -10.68
CA ALA A 189 6.30 12.02 -11.35
C ALA A 189 7.55 11.97 -12.25
N THR A 190 8.34 10.90 -12.16
CA THR A 190 9.56 10.70 -12.95
C THR A 190 9.59 9.33 -13.60
#